data_AF-A0A2J8AI94-F1
#
_entry.id   AF-A0A2J8AI94-F1
#
_cell.length_a   1.000
_cell.length_b   1.000
_cell.length_c   1.000
_cell.angle_alpha   90.00
_cell.angle_beta   90.00
_cell.angle_gamma   90.00
#
_symmetry.space_group_name_H-M   'P 1'
#
loop_
_entity.id
_entity.type
_entity.pdbx_description
1 polymer ?
#
loop_
_entity_poly.entity_id
_entity_poly.type
_entity_poly.pdbx_seq_one_letter_code
_entity_poly.pdbx_strand_id
1 'polypeptide(L)'
;MGGRSPSGRRVSSVPLGSVVALTVQLTTPDDLGAVTLSVMMPGGLEPLDPNVATDLSSSCGAGAETRPSMVTFSYMRLTAGTSSVTIRAVAASVGTFELPPIRASADDQPELMGLTAGGKFTVCADCAGPTYGNPLPPPKPCPRDCNGNGVCNLKTGKCQCDPAFRKSDCSSVVA
;
A
#
# COMPACT_ATOMS: atom_id res chain seq x y z
N MET A 1 2.16 7.91 -16.44
CA MET A 1 3.50 7.91 -15.83
C MET A 1 3.54 6.76 -14.84
N GLY A 2 4.42 5.77 -15.07
CA GLY A 2 4.37 4.48 -14.38
C GLY A 2 4.85 4.58 -12.93
N GLY A 3 3.99 4.20 -11.98
CA GLY A 3 4.38 3.98 -10.60
C GLY A 3 5.54 2.98 -10.54
N ARG A 4 6.63 3.37 -9.89
CA ARG A 4 7.80 2.48 -9.72
C ARG A 4 7.33 1.31 -8.86
N SER A 5 7.26 0.12 -9.45
CA SER A 5 6.90 -1.10 -8.72
C SER A 5 7.83 -1.26 -7.52
N PRO A 6 7.37 -1.87 -6.39
CA PRO A 6 8.18 -2.08 -5.20
C PRO A 6 9.55 -2.61 -5.58
N SER A 7 10.59 -1.82 -5.32
CA SER A 7 11.96 -2.20 -5.64
C SER A 7 12.47 -3.14 -4.55
N GLY A 8 12.07 -4.41 -4.58
CA GLY A 8 12.56 -5.41 -3.64
C GLY A 8 11.69 -6.66 -3.54
N ARG A 9 12.29 -7.77 -3.09
CA ARG A 9 11.55 -8.98 -2.70
C ARG A 9 10.85 -8.73 -1.35
N ARG A 10 9.67 -9.32 -1.18
CA ARG A 10 8.97 -9.29 0.12
C ARG A 10 9.86 -9.94 1.18
N VAL A 11 10.22 -9.18 2.21
CA VAL A 11 11.03 -9.68 3.33
C VAL A 11 10.11 -10.12 4.47
N SER A 12 10.38 -11.30 5.04
CA SER A 12 9.66 -11.85 6.20
C SER A 12 10.42 -11.68 7.51
N SER A 13 11.75 -11.71 7.46
CA SER A 13 12.59 -11.40 8.61
C SER A 13 13.89 -10.71 8.22
N VAL A 14 14.45 -9.92 9.15
CA VAL A 14 15.74 -9.25 8.98
C VAL A 14 16.58 -9.30 10.26
N PRO A 15 17.93 -9.25 10.14
CA PRO A 15 18.80 -9.02 11.27
C PRO A 15 18.56 -7.64 11.94
N LEU A 16 18.80 -7.56 13.25
CA LEU A 16 18.83 -6.29 13.99
C LEU A 16 19.77 -5.28 13.31
N GLY A 17 19.37 -4.00 13.29
CA GLY A 17 20.12 -2.91 12.66
C GLY A 17 19.96 -2.83 11.13
N SER A 18 19.27 -3.77 10.51
CA SER A 18 19.03 -3.73 9.06
C SER A 18 18.10 -2.56 8.69
N VAL A 19 18.43 -1.86 7.60
CA VAL A 19 17.54 -0.88 6.97
C VAL A 19 16.61 -1.60 6.01
N VAL A 20 15.30 -1.41 6.20
CA VAL A 20 14.24 -1.97 5.36
C VAL A 20 13.44 -0.88 4.68
N ALA A 21 12.85 -1.21 3.54
CA ALA A 21 11.96 -0.33 2.80
C ALA A 21 10.53 -0.91 2.82
N LEU A 22 9.60 -0.15 3.39
CA LEU A 22 8.17 -0.43 3.33
C LEU A 22 7.58 0.33 2.14
N THR A 23 7.29 -0.39 1.06
CA THR A 23 6.62 0.18 -0.12
C THR A 23 5.13 -0.07 -0.04
N VAL A 24 4.34 1.00 -0.15
CA VAL A 24 2.88 0.97 -0.19
C VAL A 24 2.43 1.36 -1.58
N GLN A 25 1.56 0.56 -2.19
CA GLN A 25 0.89 0.89 -3.44
C GLN A 25 -0.57 1.27 -3.14
N LEU A 26 -0.96 2.46 -3.57
CA LEU A 26 -2.31 2.98 -3.49
C LEU A 26 -2.91 3.01 -4.88
N THR A 27 -4.00 2.27 -5.09
CA THR A 27 -4.70 2.19 -6.37
C THR A 27 -6.09 2.77 -6.22
N THR A 28 -6.46 3.68 -7.11
CA THR A 28 -7.82 4.25 -7.20
C THR A 28 -8.31 4.21 -8.66
N PRO A 29 -9.58 3.86 -8.91
CA PRO A 29 -10.17 3.89 -10.26
C PRO A 29 -10.41 5.33 -10.75
N ASP A 30 -10.66 6.27 -9.82
CA ASP A 30 -11.01 7.65 -10.12
C ASP A 30 -9.96 8.65 -9.59
N ASP A 31 -9.97 9.86 -10.13
CA ASP A 31 -9.24 10.99 -9.59
C ASP A 31 -9.88 11.43 -8.26
N LEU A 32 -9.12 11.36 -7.18
CA LEU A 32 -9.55 11.76 -5.84
C LEU A 32 -8.92 13.09 -5.43
N GLY A 33 -9.66 13.82 -4.58
CA GLY A 33 -9.20 15.05 -3.93
C GLY A 33 -8.20 14.77 -2.82
N ALA A 34 -8.34 15.47 -1.69
CA ALA A 34 -7.47 15.28 -0.54
C ALA A 34 -7.57 13.83 -0.01
N VAL A 35 -6.44 13.12 0.03
CA VAL A 35 -6.35 11.73 0.51
C VAL A 35 -5.27 11.64 1.57
N THR A 36 -5.63 11.05 2.72
CA THR A 36 -4.70 10.75 3.80
C THR A 36 -4.37 9.26 3.83
N LEU A 37 -3.07 8.94 3.77
CA LEU A 37 -2.53 7.60 3.96
C LEU A 37 -1.85 7.52 5.33
N SER A 38 -2.40 6.67 6.20
CA SER A 38 -1.94 6.41 7.56
C SER A 38 -1.22 5.07 7.64
N VAL A 39 0.09 5.10 7.85
CA VAL A 39 0.94 3.91 7.98
C VAL A 39 1.37 3.76 9.44
N MET A 40 0.70 2.85 10.16
CA MET A 40 1.10 2.50 11.52
C MET A 40 2.38 1.65 11.48
N MET A 41 3.41 2.08 12.20
CA MET A 41 4.69 1.38 12.23
C MET A 41 4.67 0.26 13.27
N PRO A 42 5.13 -0.96 12.93
CA PRO A 42 5.23 -2.04 13.90
C PRO A 42 6.36 -1.74 14.90
N GLY A 43 6.21 -2.14 16.17
CA GLY A 43 7.13 -1.75 17.25
C GLY A 43 8.61 -2.16 17.08
N GLY A 44 8.91 -3.12 16.18
CA GLY A 44 10.29 -3.51 15.86
C GLY A 44 10.99 -2.63 14.81
N LEU A 45 10.25 -1.72 14.17
CA LEU A 45 10.74 -0.87 13.10
C LEU A 45 10.65 0.60 13.51
N GLU A 46 11.76 1.31 13.37
CA GLU A 46 11.82 2.75 13.58
C GLU A 46 11.88 3.46 12.23
N PRO A 47 10.87 4.27 11.86
CA PRO A 47 10.87 4.99 10.60
C PRO A 47 12.00 6.05 10.58
N LEU A 48 12.71 6.13 9.47
CA LEU A 48 13.69 7.18 9.22
C LEU A 48 12.99 8.37 8.59
N ASP A 49 13.15 9.56 9.18
CA ASP A 49 12.56 10.78 8.62
C ASP A 49 13.18 11.12 7.26
N PRO A 50 12.38 11.14 6.18
CA PRO A 50 12.81 11.57 4.87
C PRO A 50 13.46 12.96 4.80
N ASN A 51 13.09 13.86 5.70
CA ASN A 51 13.56 15.24 5.69
C ASN A 51 14.97 15.39 6.30
N VAL A 52 15.45 14.35 7.00
CA VAL A 52 16.80 14.29 7.58
C VAL A 52 17.77 13.50 6.68
N ALA A 53 17.24 12.59 5.85
CA ALA A 53 17.97 11.87 4.82
C ALA A 53 17.64 12.46 3.44
N THR A 54 18.44 13.42 2.98
CA THR A 54 18.39 14.00 1.62
C THR A 54 18.50 12.92 0.53
N ASP A 55 17.40 12.22 0.23
CA ASP A 55 17.27 11.29 -0.91
C ASP A 55 15.82 10.77 -1.10
N LEU A 56 14.80 11.59 -0.83
CA LEU A 56 13.42 11.23 -1.16
C LEU A 56 12.86 12.03 -2.33
N SER A 57 12.94 11.40 -3.50
CA SER A 57 12.00 11.66 -4.59
C SER A 57 10.63 11.07 -4.23
N SER A 58 9.77 11.84 -3.55
CA SER A 58 8.33 11.57 -3.61
C SER A 58 7.88 11.97 -5.02
N SER A 59 7.59 10.99 -5.88
CA SER A 59 7.17 11.28 -7.26
C SER A 59 5.76 11.84 -7.37
N CYS A 60 5.09 12.07 -6.23
CA CYS A 60 3.79 12.72 -6.11
C CYS A 60 3.89 13.69 -4.94
N GLY A 61 3.40 14.92 -5.11
CA GLY A 61 3.45 16.02 -4.14
C GLY A 61 2.59 15.78 -2.89
N ALA A 62 2.83 14.68 -2.19
CA ALA A 62 2.26 14.39 -0.90
C ALA A 62 3.17 14.96 0.21
N GLY A 63 2.57 15.71 1.14
CA GLY A 63 3.25 16.05 2.40
C GLY A 63 3.44 14.78 3.21
N ALA A 64 4.61 14.62 3.85
CA ALA A 64 4.91 13.46 4.69
C ALA A 64 5.24 13.90 6.11
N GLU A 65 4.58 13.30 7.09
CA GLU A 65 4.85 13.48 8.52
C GLU A 65 5.32 12.15 9.11
N THR A 66 6.48 12.16 9.76
CA THR A 66 7.06 10.97 10.40
C THR A 66 6.97 11.11 11.92
N ARG A 67 6.25 10.18 12.56
CA ARG A 67 6.19 10.01 14.01
C ARG A 67 6.72 8.60 14.37
N PRO A 68 7.23 8.37 15.58
CA PRO A 68 7.81 7.07 15.97
C PRO A 68 6.86 5.88 15.73
N SER A 69 5.56 6.06 15.94
CA SER A 69 4.54 5.01 15.79
C SER A 69 3.73 5.08 14.50
N MET A 70 3.90 6.13 13.68
CA MET A 70 3.03 6.39 12.54
C MET A 70 3.70 7.30 11.50
N VAL A 71 3.59 6.93 10.24
CA VAL A 71 3.95 7.80 9.11
C VAL A 71 2.69 8.17 8.34
N THR A 72 2.46 9.45 8.15
CA THR A 72 1.29 9.98 7.43
C THR A 72 1.72 10.60 6.12
N PHE A 73 1.03 10.28 5.04
CA PHE A 73 1.16 10.97 3.75
C PHE A 73 -0.16 11.66 3.41
N SER A 74 -0.08 12.94 3.04
CA SER A 74 -1.24 13.75 2.65
C SER A 74 -1.11 14.15 1.19
N TYR A 75 -1.98 13.59 0.34
CA TYR A 75 -2.07 13.92 -1.08
C TYR A 75 -3.09 15.04 -1.26
N MET A 76 -2.69 16.15 -1.89
CA MET A 76 -3.65 17.20 -2.26
C MET A 76 -4.60 16.77 -3.37
N ARG A 77 -4.10 15.93 -4.29
CA ARG A 77 -4.85 15.27 -5.35
C ARG A 77 -4.19 13.94 -5.66
N LEU A 78 -5.00 12.90 -5.86
CA LEU A 78 -4.54 11.57 -6.23
C LEU A 78 -5.20 11.18 -7.55
N THR A 79 -4.41 11.11 -8.62
CA THR A 79 -4.94 10.72 -9.93
C THR A 79 -5.30 9.24 -9.98
N ALA A 80 -6.29 8.89 -10.81
CA ALA A 80 -6.64 7.54 -11.19
C ALA A 80 -5.38 6.75 -11.60
N GLY A 81 -5.30 5.50 -11.14
CA GLY A 81 -4.16 4.63 -11.34
C GLY A 81 -3.49 4.23 -10.03
N THR A 82 -2.20 3.88 -10.09
CA THR A 82 -1.43 3.40 -8.93
C THR A 82 -0.31 4.35 -8.58
N SER A 83 -0.37 4.88 -7.37
CA SER A 83 0.70 5.67 -6.74
C SER A 83 1.46 4.79 -5.74
N SER A 84 2.76 5.03 -5.60
CA SER A 84 3.61 4.26 -4.67
C SER A 84 4.39 5.18 -3.75
N VAL A 85 4.39 4.89 -2.45
CA VAL A 85 5.28 5.54 -1.48
C VAL A 85 6.19 4.52 -0.84
N THR A 86 7.38 4.97 -0.44
CA THR A 86 8.36 4.11 0.23
C THR A 86 8.82 4.79 1.50
N ILE A 87 8.68 4.09 2.62
CA ILE A 87 9.19 4.48 3.94
C ILE A 87 10.44 3.65 4.21
N ARG A 88 11.52 4.29 4.62
CA ARG A 88 12.70 3.58 5.13
C ARG A 88 12.58 3.44 6.64
N ALA A 89 12.93 2.29 7.18
CA ALA A 89 12.91 2.04 8.61
C ALA A 89 14.10 1.17 9.04
N VAL A 90 14.56 1.33 10.27
CA VAL A 90 15.61 0.49 10.87
C VAL A 90 14.97 -0.56 11.75
N ALA A 91 15.44 -1.80 11.66
CA ALA A 91 15.09 -2.86 12.59
C ALA A 91 15.75 -2.59 13.96
N ALA A 92 14.99 -2.00 14.88
CA ALA A 92 15.53 -1.46 16.14
C ALA A 92 15.37 -2.42 17.32
N SER A 93 14.35 -3.29 17.32
CA SER A 93 14.07 -4.22 18.41
C SER A 93 13.85 -5.63 17.90
N VAL A 94 14.49 -6.61 18.56
CA VAL A 94 14.33 -8.04 18.24
C VAL A 94 12.96 -8.55 18.67
N GLY A 95 12.36 -9.42 17.86
CA GLY A 95 11.05 -10.00 18.13
C GLY A 95 10.21 -10.21 16.88
N THR A 96 9.04 -10.82 17.06
CA THR A 96 8.01 -10.90 16.03
C THR A 96 6.94 -9.86 16.33
N PHE A 97 6.69 -8.97 15.36
CA PHE A 97 5.78 -7.85 15.50
C PHE A 97 4.61 -7.99 14.53
N GLU A 98 3.44 -7.57 14.97
CA GLU A 98 2.27 -7.45 14.10
C GLU A 98 2.44 -6.25 13.18
N LEU A 99 2.24 -6.47 11.88
CA LEU A 99 2.13 -5.41 10.91
C LEU A 99 0.66 -5.02 10.81
N PRO A 100 0.25 -3.87 11.37
CA PRO A 100 -1.13 -3.44 11.29
C PRO A 100 -1.56 -3.14 9.84
N PRO A 101 -2.85 -3.27 9.51
CA PRO A 101 -3.40 -2.78 8.26
C PRO A 101 -3.08 -1.29 8.04
N ILE A 102 -2.61 -0.97 6.84
CA ILE A 102 -2.39 0.41 6.42
C ILE A 102 -3.71 0.97 5.91
N ARG A 103 -4.05 2.19 6.31
CA ARG A 103 -5.31 2.85 5.96
C ARG A 103 -5.08 3.99 4.98
N ALA A 104 -5.87 4.04 3.92
CA ALA A 104 -6.02 5.22 3.07
C ALA A 104 -7.48 5.67 3.10
N SER A 105 -7.74 6.97 3.20
CA SER A 105 -9.10 7.52 3.14
C SER A 105 -9.11 8.88 2.44
N ALA A 106 -10.17 9.17 1.69
CA ALA A 106 -10.44 10.52 1.21
C ALA A 106 -10.90 11.40 2.38
N ASP A 107 -10.37 12.62 2.47
CA ASP A 107 -10.61 13.49 3.63
C ASP A 107 -12.04 14.05 3.61
N ASP A 108 -12.53 14.44 2.43
CA ASP A 108 -13.88 14.99 2.23
C ASP A 108 -14.99 13.91 2.28
N GLN A 109 -14.61 12.64 2.10
CA GLN A 109 -15.51 11.48 2.07
C GLN A 109 -14.83 10.30 2.79
N PRO A 110 -14.79 10.28 4.13
CA PRO A 110 -14.05 9.28 4.90
C PRO A 110 -14.57 7.85 4.73
N GLU A 111 -15.80 7.69 4.23
CA GLU A 111 -16.36 6.42 3.78
C GLU A 111 -15.65 5.83 2.56
N LEU A 112 -15.04 6.67 1.72
CA LEU A 112 -14.19 6.24 0.62
C LEU A 112 -12.79 5.94 1.15
N MET A 113 -12.61 4.69 1.56
CA MET A 113 -11.38 4.23 2.21
C MET A 113 -10.95 2.83 1.77
N GLY A 114 -9.65 2.57 1.91
CA GLY A 114 -9.02 1.29 1.66
C GLY A 114 -8.15 0.85 2.83
N LEU A 115 -8.11 -0.46 3.08
CA LEU A 115 -7.24 -1.09 4.07
C LEU A 115 -6.39 -2.16 3.41
N THR A 116 -5.09 -2.21 3.73
CA THR A 116 -4.26 -3.36 3.34
C THR A 116 -4.55 -4.56 4.23
N ALA A 117 -4.12 -5.75 3.80
CA ALA A 117 -3.97 -6.84 4.74
C ALA A 117 -2.93 -6.48 5.82
N GLY A 118 -3.18 -6.91 7.06
CA GLY A 118 -2.15 -6.94 8.10
C GLY A 118 -1.15 -8.09 7.86
N GLY A 119 -0.16 -8.21 8.74
CA GLY A 119 0.84 -9.26 8.63
C GLY A 119 1.67 -9.43 9.90
N LYS A 120 2.79 -10.14 9.76
CA LYS A 120 3.81 -10.28 10.79
C LYS A 120 5.17 -10.03 10.18
N PHE A 121 6.05 -9.43 10.96
CA PHE A 121 7.43 -9.16 10.60
C PHE A 121 8.36 -9.56 11.74
N THR A 122 9.48 -10.19 11.43
CA THR A 122 10.42 -10.68 12.46
C THR A 122 11.75 -9.97 12.37
N VAL A 123 12.22 -9.44 13.50
CA VAL A 123 13.59 -8.97 13.68
C VAL A 123 14.33 -9.98 14.54
N CYS A 124 15.47 -10.46 14.06
CA CYS A 124 16.28 -11.46 14.76
C CYS A 124 17.65 -10.91 15.13
N ALA A 125 18.15 -11.31 16.30
CA ALA A 125 19.48 -10.94 16.78
C ALA A 125 20.59 -11.54 15.91
N ASP A 126 20.51 -12.86 15.66
CA ASP A 126 21.62 -13.65 15.11
C ASP A 126 21.33 -14.28 13.74
N CYS A 127 20.48 -13.64 12.93
CA CYS A 127 20.25 -14.13 11.56
C CYS A 127 21.46 -13.84 10.67
N ALA A 128 21.91 -14.85 9.92
CA ALA A 128 22.94 -14.68 8.89
C ALA A 128 22.52 -13.74 7.73
N GLY A 129 21.21 -13.48 7.58
CA GLY A 129 20.69 -12.58 6.55
C GLY A 129 19.15 -12.49 6.56
N PRO A 130 18.57 -11.69 5.65
CA PRO A 130 17.12 -11.56 5.53
C PRO A 130 16.48 -12.83 4.97
N THR A 131 15.30 -13.20 5.50
CA THR A 131 14.46 -14.22 4.87
C THR A 131 13.41 -13.56 3.99
N TYR A 132 13.15 -14.16 2.83
CA TYR A 132 12.20 -13.64 1.87
C TYR A 132 10.92 -14.47 1.90
N GLY A 133 9.79 -13.78 1.99
CA GLY A 133 8.49 -14.41 1.77
C GLY A 133 8.28 -14.71 0.29
N ASN A 134 7.35 -15.61 0.00
CA ASN A 134 6.88 -15.81 -1.37
C ASN A 134 6.37 -14.47 -1.94
N PRO A 135 6.63 -14.18 -3.22
CA PRO A 135 6.06 -13.02 -3.89
C PRO A 135 4.54 -13.03 -3.73
N LEU A 136 3.96 -11.87 -3.39
CA LEU A 136 2.52 -11.72 -3.47
C LEU A 136 2.12 -11.80 -4.95
N PRO A 137 1.05 -12.54 -5.31
CA PRO A 137 0.56 -12.53 -6.67
C PRO A 137 0.17 -11.10 -7.07
N PRO A 138 0.54 -10.63 -8.27
CA PRO A 138 0.18 -9.30 -8.73
C PRO A 138 -1.35 -9.17 -8.84
N PRO A 139 -1.90 -7.94 -8.64
CA PRO A 139 -3.31 -7.66 -8.89
C PRO A 139 -3.66 -8.03 -10.33
N LYS A 140 -4.78 -8.74 -10.54
CA LYS A 140 -5.30 -9.06 -11.87
C LYS A 140 -6.25 -7.95 -12.32
N PRO A 141 -5.99 -7.29 -13.48
CA PRO A 141 -6.87 -6.25 -13.99
C PRO A 141 -8.24 -6.84 -14.37
N CYS A 142 -9.31 -6.07 -14.16
CA CYS A 142 -10.64 -6.46 -14.58
C CYS A 142 -10.93 -6.08 -16.05
N PRO A 143 -11.78 -6.85 -16.75
CA PRO A 143 -12.19 -6.51 -18.11
C PRO A 143 -12.91 -5.15 -18.14
N ARG A 144 -12.32 -4.17 -18.85
CA ARG A 144 -12.84 -2.80 -19.01
C ARG A 144 -13.26 -2.13 -17.69
N ASP A 145 -12.58 -2.46 -16.59
CA ASP A 145 -12.92 -1.97 -15.25
C ASP A 145 -14.42 -2.11 -14.91
N CYS A 146 -14.99 -3.26 -15.28
CA CYS A 146 -16.41 -3.56 -15.10
C CYS A 146 -17.37 -2.55 -15.77
N ASN A 147 -16.89 -1.81 -16.78
CA ASN A 147 -17.59 -0.71 -17.47
C ASN A 147 -18.26 0.29 -16.48
N GLY A 148 -17.73 0.44 -15.26
CA GLY A 148 -18.33 1.28 -14.21
C GLY A 148 -19.62 0.75 -13.58
N ASN A 149 -20.03 -0.49 -13.87
CA ASN A 149 -21.29 -1.09 -13.41
C ASN A 149 -21.07 -2.29 -12.46
N GLY A 150 -20.03 -2.22 -11.64
CA GLY A 150 -19.73 -3.26 -10.66
C GLY A 150 -18.38 -3.07 -9.97
N VAL A 151 -18.11 -3.95 -9.01
CA VAL A 151 -16.88 -3.94 -8.20
C VAL A 151 -15.87 -4.94 -8.75
N CYS A 152 -14.65 -4.47 -9.03
CA CYS A 152 -13.55 -5.32 -9.52
C CYS A 152 -12.88 -6.10 -8.37
N ASN A 153 -12.89 -7.44 -8.46
CA ASN A 153 -12.12 -8.28 -7.55
C ASN A 153 -10.68 -8.46 -8.07
N LEU A 154 -9.75 -7.65 -7.57
CA LEU A 154 -8.33 -7.64 -7.99
C LEU A 154 -7.56 -8.94 -7.72
N LYS A 155 -8.05 -9.82 -6.83
CA LYS A 155 -7.43 -11.13 -6.57
C LYS A 155 -7.74 -12.13 -7.69
N THR A 156 -8.93 -12.04 -8.26
CA THR A 156 -9.43 -12.99 -9.27
C THR A 156 -9.48 -12.40 -10.68
N GLY A 157 -9.50 -11.08 -10.83
CA GLY A 157 -9.72 -10.37 -12.08
C GLY A 157 -11.18 -10.46 -12.57
N LYS A 158 -12.13 -10.70 -11.66
CA LYS A 158 -13.55 -10.86 -11.98
C LYS A 158 -14.36 -9.65 -11.50
N CYS A 159 -15.30 -9.22 -12.32
CA CYS A 159 -16.27 -8.18 -11.97
C CYS A 159 -17.45 -8.76 -11.20
N GLN A 160 -17.80 -8.11 -10.10
CA GLN A 160 -19.02 -8.35 -9.34
C GLN A 160 -20.01 -7.25 -9.72
N CYS A 161 -20.87 -7.55 -10.70
CA CYS A 161 -21.77 -6.58 -11.30
C CYS A 161 -22.89 -6.15 -10.35
N ASP A 162 -23.35 -4.91 -10.53
CA ASP A 162 -24.56 -4.42 -9.89
C ASP A 162 -25.80 -5.20 -10.36
N PRO A 163 -26.92 -5.24 -9.59
CA PRO A 163 -28.08 -6.10 -9.87
C PRO A 163 -28.70 -5.94 -11.26
N ALA A 164 -28.52 -4.77 -11.89
CA ALA A 164 -29.04 -4.47 -13.23
C ALA A 164 -28.09 -4.89 -14.36
N PHE A 165 -26.88 -5.38 -14.07
CA PHE A 165 -25.85 -5.67 -15.06
C PHE A 165 -25.36 -7.12 -14.97
N ARG A 166 -25.03 -7.68 -16.14
CA ARG A 166 -24.53 -9.04 -16.34
C ARG A 166 -23.38 -9.02 -17.33
N LYS A 167 -22.73 -10.19 -17.49
CA LYS A 167 -21.51 -10.46 -18.29
C LYS A 167 -20.21 -10.21 -17.52
N SER A 168 -19.10 -10.77 -18.00
CA SER A 168 -17.79 -10.75 -17.33
C SER A 168 -17.21 -9.33 -17.11
N ASP A 169 -17.72 -8.36 -17.85
CA ASP A 169 -17.35 -6.94 -17.81
C ASP A 169 -18.52 -6.03 -17.38
N CYS A 170 -19.66 -6.58 -16.95
CA CYS A 170 -20.86 -5.82 -16.57
C CYS A 170 -21.40 -4.87 -17.66
N SER A 171 -21.15 -5.17 -18.95
CA SER A 171 -21.59 -4.32 -20.07
C SER A 171 -23.05 -4.52 -20.50
N SER A 172 -23.72 -5.56 -20.01
CA SER A 172 -25.05 -5.95 -20.50
C SER A 172 -26.10 -5.79 -19.42
N VAL A 173 -27.21 -5.12 -19.71
CA VAL A 173 -28.31 -4.96 -18.76
C VAL A 173 -29.07 -6.30 -18.61
N VAL A 174 -29.42 -6.66 -17.39
CA VAL A 174 -30.38 -7.74 -17.09
C VAL A 174 -31.75 -7.19 -17.44
N ALA A 175 -32.32 -7.67 -18.55
CA ALA A 175 -33.69 -7.40 -18.96
C ALA A 175 -34.67 -8.23 -18.11
#